data_AF-A0A924FRB5-F1
#
_entry.id   AF-A0A924FRB5-F1
#
_cell.length_a   1.000
_cell.length_b   1.000
_cell.length_c   1.000
_cell.angle_alpha   90.00
_cell.angle_beta   90.00
_cell.angle_gamma   90.00
#
_symmetry.space_group_name_H-M   'P 1'
#
loop_
_entity.id
_entity.type
_entity.pdbx_description
1 polymer ?
#
loop_
_entity_poly.entity_id
_entity_poly.type
_entity_poly.pdbx_seq_one_letter_code
_entity_poly.pdbx_strand_id
1 'polypeptide(L)'
;MDILLVLLVLQLALMASAWSCAKSYFEKGRLRGLEQATQESVRGAQSHLACRGKPVPDAVSASIASIGAMLDARAKEAYEPPLWAFGNALGEACWRNGYDAGVEQGAIPEGKIRIELAAAELLQVTWLAHLGFQHMMPNYRGFDVHRFSGSDDAHEGARSVALLECALPRRQRPFADIKTQICGREKLIADWWMVGAERRLA
;
A
#
# COMPACT_ATOMS: atom_id res chain seq x y z
N MET A 1 55.81 57.07 13.63
CA MET A 1 55.00 56.57 12.49
C MET A 1 55.05 55.05 12.42
N ASP A 2 56.19 54.41 12.67
CA ASP A 2 56.34 52.94 12.56
C ASP A 2 55.43 52.11 13.47
N ILE A 3 55.24 52.52 14.73
CA ILE A 3 54.37 51.80 15.68
C ILE A 3 52.91 51.76 15.20
N LEU A 4 52.40 52.87 14.64
CA LEU A 4 51.04 52.92 14.10
C LEU A 4 50.89 52.03 12.86
N LEU A 5 51.94 51.91 12.06
CA LEU A 5 51.98 51.06 10.87
C LEU A 5 51.97 49.58 11.25
N VAL A 6 52.74 49.20 12.27
CA VAL A 6 52.73 47.84 12.83
C VAL A 6 51.36 47.48 13.41
N LEU A 7 50.73 48.40 14.15
CA LEU A 7 49.38 48.20 14.70
C LEU A 7 48.32 48.04 13.60
N LEU A 8 48.40 48.84 12.53
CA LEU A 8 47.50 48.71 11.37
C LEU A 8 47.63 47.34 10.70
N VAL A 9 48.87 46.87 10.47
CA VAL A 9 49.14 45.56 9.86
C VAL A 9 48.61 44.44 10.74
N LEU A 10 48.82 44.50 12.06
CA LEU A 10 48.28 43.54 13.03
C LEU A 10 46.74 43.52 12.99
N GLN A 11 46.09 44.67 12.92
CA GLN A 11 44.63 44.78 12.86
C GLN A 11 44.07 44.14 11.57
N LEU A 12 44.71 44.39 10.43
CA LEU A 12 44.31 43.79 9.14
C LEU A 12 44.53 42.28 9.14
N ALA A 13 45.64 41.79 9.68
CA ALA A 13 45.90 40.36 9.83
C ALA A 13 44.86 39.69 10.73
N LEU A 14 44.48 40.34 11.83
CA LEU A 14 43.45 39.85 12.74
C LEU A 14 42.08 39.77 12.04
N MET A 15 41.67 40.83 11.32
CA MET A 15 40.42 40.81 10.54
C MET A 15 40.41 39.73 9.46
N ALA A 16 41.50 39.55 8.72
CA ALA A 16 41.61 38.51 7.71
C ALA A 16 41.52 37.10 8.33
N SER A 17 42.16 36.89 9.48
CA SER A 17 42.09 35.61 10.21
C SER A 17 40.68 35.33 10.73
N ALA A 18 40.01 36.33 11.31
CA ALA A 18 38.64 36.21 11.83
C ALA A 18 37.65 35.90 10.69
N TRP A 19 37.79 36.57 9.55
CA TRP A 19 36.98 36.31 8.35
C TRP A 19 37.20 34.90 7.79
N SER A 20 38.45 34.45 7.70
CA SER A 20 38.79 33.10 7.26
C SER A 20 38.20 32.02 8.18
N CYS A 21 38.31 32.22 9.49
CA CYS A 21 37.71 31.33 10.50
C CYS A 21 36.19 31.29 10.39
N ALA A 22 35.53 32.45 10.28
CA ALA A 22 34.08 32.54 10.11
C ALA A 22 33.61 31.81 8.84
N LYS A 23 34.26 32.08 7.70
CA LYS A 23 33.97 31.40 6.42
C LYS A 23 34.13 29.88 6.54
N SER A 24 35.23 29.42 7.16
CA SER A 24 35.46 27.99 7.39
C SER A 24 34.38 27.35 8.28
N TYR A 25 33.93 28.05 9.31
CA TYR A 25 32.86 27.58 10.19
C TYR A 25 31.54 27.40 9.43
N PHE A 26 31.14 28.40 8.64
CA PHE A 26 29.93 28.33 7.81
C PHE A 26 30.00 27.20 6.76
N GLU A 27 31.15 27.04 6.08
CA GLU A 27 31.36 25.95 5.11
C GLU A 27 31.20 24.57 5.78
N LYS A 28 31.82 24.36 6.95
CA LYS A 28 31.69 23.11 7.71
C LYS A 28 30.26 22.87 8.19
N GLY A 29 29.57 23.91 8.64
CA GLY A 29 28.17 23.84 9.04
C GLY A 29 27.26 23.42 7.89
N ARG A 30 27.49 23.97 6.69
CA ARG A 30 26.75 23.60 5.47
C ARG A 30 26.94 22.13 5.09
N LEU A 31 28.19 21.63 5.10
CA LEU A 31 28.48 20.23 4.79
C LEU A 31 27.78 19.27 5.76
N ARG A 32 27.84 19.56 7.07
CA ARG A 32 27.10 18.79 8.09
C ARG A 32 25.59 18.84 7.87
N GLY A 33 25.05 20.01 7.49
CA GLY A 33 23.63 20.16 7.17
C GLY A 33 23.21 19.29 5.99
N LEU A 34 24.03 19.22 4.93
CA LEU A 34 23.78 18.34 3.79
C LEU A 34 23.81 16.86 4.18
N GLU A 35 24.84 16.44 4.93
CA GLU A 35 24.97 15.08 5.44
C GLU A 35 23.74 14.66 6.25
N GLN A 36 23.33 15.50 7.20
CA GLN A 36 22.17 15.26 8.06
C GLN A 36 20.87 15.23 7.25
N ALA A 37 20.70 16.15 6.30
CA ALA A 37 19.53 16.17 5.43
C ALA A 37 19.42 14.89 4.59
N THR A 38 20.52 14.42 4.01
CA THR A 38 20.56 13.15 3.27
C THR A 38 20.18 11.96 4.17
N GLN A 39 20.77 11.86 5.36
CA GLN A 39 20.48 10.79 6.31
C GLN A 39 19.01 10.79 6.78
N GLU A 40 18.49 11.94 7.18
CA GLU A 40 17.09 12.07 7.61
C GLU A 40 16.11 11.84 6.46
N SER A 41 16.44 12.23 5.22
CA SER A 41 15.60 11.92 4.05
C SER A 41 15.52 10.42 3.80
N VAL A 42 16.65 9.71 3.86
CA VAL A 42 16.67 8.24 3.72
C VAL A 42 15.88 7.60 4.85
N ARG A 43 16.08 8.05 6.09
CA ARG A 43 15.38 7.54 7.27
C ARG A 43 13.87 7.74 7.15
N GLY A 44 13.41 8.93 6.77
CA GLY A 44 11.99 9.22 6.56
C GLY A 44 11.39 8.40 5.42
N ALA A 45 12.18 8.12 4.38
CA ALA A 45 11.76 7.29 3.26
C ALA A 45 11.86 5.78 3.52
N GLN A 46 12.40 5.32 4.66
CA GLN A 46 12.61 3.88 4.91
C GLN A 46 11.33 3.06 4.77
N SER A 47 10.18 3.56 5.23
CA SER A 47 8.89 2.86 5.06
C SER A 47 8.51 2.68 3.59
N HIS A 48 8.93 3.59 2.72
CA HIS A 48 8.67 3.57 1.28
C HIS A 48 9.79 2.89 0.47
N LEU A 49 10.97 2.70 1.06
CA LEU A 49 12.09 1.99 0.45
C LEU A 49 12.14 0.51 0.85
N ALA A 50 11.81 0.19 2.10
CA ALA A 50 12.03 -1.11 2.72
C ALA A 50 10.76 -1.99 2.81
N CYS A 51 9.74 -1.74 2.00
CA CYS A 51 8.64 -2.70 1.91
C CYS A 51 9.17 -4.02 1.36
N ARG A 52 8.96 -5.10 2.14
CA ARG A 52 9.26 -6.51 1.81
C ARG A 52 10.69 -7.01 2.08
N GLY A 53 11.40 -6.43 3.04
CA GLY A 53 12.72 -6.97 3.46
C GLY A 53 13.79 -6.92 2.36
N LYS A 54 13.56 -6.10 1.33
CA LYS A 54 14.52 -5.87 0.24
C LYS A 54 15.55 -4.82 0.67
N PRO A 55 16.81 -4.95 0.23
CA PRO A 55 17.83 -3.94 0.48
C PRO A 55 17.45 -2.61 -0.16
N VAL A 56 18.07 -1.52 0.33
CA VAL A 56 17.95 -0.19 -0.28
C VAL A 56 18.37 -0.29 -1.76
N PRO A 57 17.57 0.26 -2.71
CA PRO A 57 17.87 0.16 -4.13
C PRO A 57 19.26 0.68 -4.47
N ASP A 58 19.96 0.00 -5.38
CA ASP A 58 21.35 0.31 -5.74
C ASP A 58 21.55 1.76 -6.18
N ALA A 59 20.59 2.34 -6.90
CA ALA A 59 20.63 3.74 -7.34
C ALA A 59 20.61 4.73 -6.15
N VAL A 60 19.85 4.41 -5.10
CA VAL A 60 19.80 5.20 -3.86
C VAL A 60 21.12 5.04 -3.11
N SER A 61 21.62 3.81 -2.97
CA SER A 61 22.91 3.53 -2.33
C SER A 61 24.08 4.22 -3.05
N ALA A 62 24.10 4.19 -4.38
CA ALA A 62 25.12 4.84 -5.20
C ALA A 62 25.09 6.38 -5.09
N SER A 63 23.89 6.97 -5.03
CA SER A 63 23.76 8.42 -4.85
C SER A 63 24.16 8.88 -3.45
N ILE A 64 23.88 8.09 -2.40
CA ILE A 64 24.38 8.33 -1.03
C ILE A 64 25.91 8.27 -1.02
N ALA A 65 26.52 7.27 -1.67
CA ALA A 65 27.98 7.15 -1.76
C ALA A 65 28.61 8.35 -2.50
N SER A 66 27.97 8.83 -3.57
CA SER A 66 28.40 10.03 -4.31
C SER A 66 28.36 11.29 -3.43
N ILE A 67 27.32 11.44 -2.59
CA ILE A 67 27.26 12.52 -1.60
C ILE A 67 28.39 12.37 -0.57
N GLY A 68 28.63 11.17 -0.04
CA GLY A 68 29.72 10.90 0.90
C GLY A 68 31.09 11.30 0.33
N ALA A 69 31.40 10.87 -0.89
CA ALA A 69 32.63 11.23 -1.57
C ALA A 69 32.78 12.74 -1.79
N MET A 70 31.68 13.43 -2.10
CA MET A 70 31.64 14.89 -2.24
C MET A 70 31.87 15.62 -0.91
N LEU A 71 31.30 15.12 0.19
CA LEU A 71 31.52 15.63 1.54
C LEU A 71 32.98 15.44 1.99
N ASP A 72 33.56 14.26 1.74
CA ASP A 72 34.95 13.93 2.07
C ASP A 72 35.96 14.79 1.30
N ALA A 73 35.71 15.01 0.01
CA ALA A 73 36.54 15.87 -0.83
C ALA A 73 36.42 17.37 -0.48
N ARG A 74 35.47 17.76 0.39
CA ARG A 74 35.12 19.16 0.71
C ARG A 74 34.93 20.00 -0.56
N ALA A 75 34.35 19.40 -1.59
CA ALA A 75 34.23 20.01 -2.91
C ALA A 75 33.40 21.30 -2.81
N LYS A 76 34.02 22.45 -3.12
CA LYS A 76 33.43 23.75 -2.78
C LYS A 76 32.32 24.22 -3.73
N GLU A 77 32.22 23.65 -4.93
CA GLU A 77 31.56 24.32 -6.06
C GLU A 77 30.47 23.51 -6.79
N ALA A 78 30.21 22.25 -6.45
CA ALA A 78 29.21 21.44 -7.17
C ALA A 78 28.42 20.46 -6.27
N TYR A 79 27.71 20.98 -5.26
CA TYR A 79 26.81 20.16 -4.43
C TYR A 79 25.54 19.74 -5.17
N GLU A 80 25.08 20.57 -6.11
CA GLU A 80 23.78 20.42 -6.75
C GLU A 80 23.64 19.10 -7.52
N PRO A 81 24.60 18.67 -8.38
CA PRO A 81 24.41 17.46 -9.16
C PRO A 81 24.27 16.18 -8.33
N PRO A 82 25.14 15.90 -7.31
CA PRO A 82 24.94 14.74 -6.44
C PRO A 82 23.63 14.78 -5.65
N LEU A 83 23.22 15.97 -5.18
CA LEU A 83 21.96 16.13 -4.45
C LEU A 83 20.74 15.90 -5.36
N TRP A 84 20.80 16.37 -6.61
CA TRP A 84 19.76 16.10 -7.61
C TRP A 84 19.67 14.62 -7.94
N ALA A 85 20.81 13.96 -8.15
CA ALA A 85 20.87 12.53 -8.40
C ALA A 85 20.28 11.73 -7.24
N PHE A 86 20.58 12.13 -6.00
CA PHE A 86 20.01 11.55 -4.79
C PHE A 86 18.49 11.74 -4.72
N GLY A 87 17.99 12.97 -4.89
CA GLY A 87 16.56 13.25 -4.87
C GLY A 87 15.79 12.46 -5.93
N ASN A 88 16.32 12.38 -7.14
CA ASN A 88 15.74 11.61 -8.24
C ASN A 88 15.73 10.10 -7.94
N ALA A 89 16.85 9.54 -7.48
CA ALA A 89 16.94 8.12 -7.14
C ALA A 89 15.99 7.75 -6.00
N LEU A 90 15.92 8.60 -4.95
CA LEU A 90 15.04 8.40 -3.81
C LEU A 90 13.56 8.47 -4.22
N GLY A 91 13.19 9.51 -4.98
CA GLY A 91 11.82 9.70 -5.47
C GLY A 91 11.35 8.56 -6.38
N GLU A 92 12.17 8.18 -7.34
CA GLU A 92 11.88 7.07 -8.26
C GLU A 92 11.70 5.74 -7.52
N ALA A 93 12.58 5.45 -6.55
CA ALA A 93 12.48 4.24 -5.75
C ALA A 93 11.17 4.18 -4.94
N CYS A 94 10.82 5.27 -4.26
CA CYS A 94 9.58 5.37 -3.51
C CYS A 94 8.35 5.26 -4.42
N TRP A 95 8.38 5.92 -5.58
CA TRP A 95 7.29 5.87 -6.55
C TRP A 95 7.08 4.46 -7.11
N ARG A 96 8.15 3.79 -7.55
CA ARG A 96 8.08 2.41 -8.07
C ARG A 96 7.50 1.44 -7.06
N ASN A 97 7.94 1.50 -5.81
CA ASN A 97 7.39 0.64 -4.77
C ASN A 97 5.89 0.89 -4.54
N GLY A 98 5.46 2.16 -4.53
CA GLY A 98 4.04 2.50 -4.45
C GLY A 98 3.24 2.02 -5.65
N TYR A 99 3.81 2.16 -6.85
CA TYR A 99 3.22 1.68 -8.10
C TYR A 99 3.06 0.16 -8.09
N ASP A 100 4.11 -0.59 -7.78
CA ASP A 100 4.09 -2.05 -7.72
C ASP A 100 3.09 -2.55 -6.68
N ALA A 101 3.05 -1.93 -5.50
CA ALA A 101 2.06 -2.24 -4.47
C ALA A 101 0.63 -1.99 -4.97
N GLY A 102 0.40 -0.90 -5.70
CA GLY A 102 -0.88 -0.59 -6.34
C GLY A 102 -1.25 -1.59 -7.43
N VAL A 103 -0.29 -2.02 -8.25
CA VAL A 103 -0.49 -3.06 -9.27
C VAL A 103 -0.85 -4.38 -8.62
N GLU A 104 -0.18 -4.77 -7.54
CA GLU A 104 -0.48 -6.03 -6.84
C GLU A 104 -1.83 -5.99 -6.11
N GLN A 105 -2.19 -4.87 -5.48
CA GLN A 105 -3.53 -4.70 -4.91
C GLN A 105 -4.61 -4.69 -6.01
N GLY A 106 -4.27 -4.14 -7.18
CA GLY A 106 -5.10 -4.13 -8.36
C GLY A 106 -5.12 -5.46 -9.11
N ALA A 107 -4.18 -6.37 -8.87
CA ALA A 107 -4.11 -7.65 -9.55
C ALA A 107 -5.28 -8.55 -9.13
N ILE A 108 -5.84 -9.28 -10.09
CA ILE A 108 -6.86 -10.29 -9.81
C ILE A 108 -6.12 -11.51 -9.26
N PRO A 109 -6.43 -12.01 -8.04
CA PRO A 109 -5.78 -13.20 -7.51
C PRO A 109 -5.99 -14.41 -8.43
N GLU A 110 -5.01 -15.31 -8.47
CA GLU A 110 -5.08 -16.52 -9.28
C GLU A 110 -6.38 -17.30 -8.99
N GLY A 111 -7.05 -17.75 -10.07
CA GLY A 111 -8.32 -18.46 -9.99
C GLY A 111 -9.54 -17.59 -9.69
N LYS A 112 -9.42 -16.25 -9.64
CA LYS A 112 -10.55 -15.34 -9.45
C LYS A 112 -10.83 -14.53 -10.72
N ILE A 113 -12.08 -14.05 -10.82
CA ILE A 113 -12.52 -13.13 -11.88
C ILE A 113 -12.99 -11.84 -11.18
N ARG A 114 -12.58 -10.68 -11.69
CA ARG A 114 -13.11 -9.39 -11.26
C ARG A 114 -14.27 -9.00 -12.18
N ILE A 115 -15.41 -8.71 -11.57
CA ILE A 115 -16.59 -8.18 -12.27
C ILE A 115 -16.89 -6.83 -11.63
N GLU A 116 -16.90 -5.79 -12.45
CA GLU A 116 -17.31 -4.45 -12.02
C GLU A 116 -18.83 -4.34 -12.16
N LEU A 117 -19.50 -4.05 -11.05
CA LEU A 117 -20.94 -3.89 -10.98
C LEU A 117 -21.26 -2.56 -10.32
N ALA A 118 -22.18 -1.81 -10.90
CA ALA A 118 -22.83 -0.72 -10.20
C ALA A 118 -23.61 -1.26 -8.99
N ALA A 119 -23.81 -0.44 -7.96
CA ALA A 119 -24.54 -0.85 -6.77
C ALA A 119 -25.95 -1.41 -7.07
N ALA A 120 -26.63 -0.81 -8.04
CA ALA A 120 -27.93 -1.28 -8.50
C ALA A 120 -27.84 -2.65 -9.19
N GLU A 121 -26.81 -2.89 -9.99
CA GLU A 121 -26.58 -4.18 -10.66
C GLU A 121 -26.24 -5.27 -9.65
N LEU A 122 -25.36 -4.97 -8.68
CA LEU A 122 -25.04 -5.89 -7.59
C LEU A 122 -26.28 -6.25 -6.78
N LEU A 123 -27.19 -5.29 -6.54
CA LEU A 123 -28.46 -5.55 -5.87
C LEU A 123 -29.33 -6.54 -6.65
N GLN A 124 -29.47 -6.34 -7.97
CA GLN A 124 -30.22 -7.27 -8.83
C GLN A 124 -29.58 -8.66 -8.88
N VAL A 125 -28.25 -8.74 -9.03
CA VAL A 125 -27.51 -10.01 -9.00
C VAL A 125 -27.72 -10.71 -7.66
N THR A 126 -27.72 -9.98 -6.55
CA THR A 126 -27.95 -10.55 -5.22
C THR A 126 -29.35 -11.18 -5.12
N TRP A 127 -30.38 -10.50 -5.63
CA TRP A 127 -31.74 -11.05 -5.67
C TRP A 127 -31.85 -12.29 -6.55
N LEU A 128 -31.27 -12.25 -7.74
CA LEU A 128 -31.24 -13.39 -8.65
C LEU A 128 -30.47 -14.57 -8.04
N ALA A 129 -29.37 -14.31 -7.35
CA ALA A 129 -28.59 -15.34 -6.67
C ALA A 129 -29.37 -15.98 -5.52
N HIS A 130 -30.11 -15.19 -4.73
CA HIS A 130 -30.97 -15.70 -3.68
C HIS A 130 -32.13 -16.56 -4.24
N LEU A 131 -32.79 -16.09 -5.30
CA LEU A 131 -33.87 -16.81 -5.97
C LEU A 131 -33.34 -18.10 -6.62
N GLY A 132 -32.23 -18.02 -7.33
CA GLY A 132 -31.53 -19.17 -7.91
C GLY A 132 -31.17 -20.20 -6.85
N PHE A 133 -30.61 -19.77 -5.72
CA PHE A 133 -30.30 -20.66 -4.58
C PHE A 133 -31.52 -21.46 -4.11
N GLN A 134 -32.68 -20.81 -3.94
CA GLN A 134 -33.91 -21.51 -3.56
C GLN A 134 -34.37 -22.51 -4.63
N HIS A 135 -34.20 -22.17 -5.91
CA HIS A 135 -34.60 -23.03 -7.03
C HIS A 135 -33.63 -24.18 -7.34
N MET A 136 -32.37 -24.07 -6.93
CA MET A 136 -31.38 -25.15 -7.02
C MET A 136 -31.58 -26.22 -5.94
N MET A 137 -32.50 -26.02 -4.99
CA MET A 137 -32.84 -27.02 -3.98
C MET A 137 -33.43 -28.29 -4.63
N PRO A 138 -33.11 -29.51 -4.14
CA PRO A 138 -33.35 -30.76 -4.87
C PRO A 138 -34.80 -31.08 -5.25
N ASN A 139 -35.78 -30.49 -4.55
CA ASN A 139 -37.21 -30.77 -4.76
C ASN A 139 -37.95 -29.68 -5.55
N TYR A 140 -37.29 -28.57 -5.90
CA TYR A 140 -37.88 -27.59 -6.79
C TYR A 140 -37.78 -28.09 -8.24
N ARG A 141 -38.92 -28.45 -8.84
CA ARG A 141 -38.98 -29.10 -10.17
C ARG A 141 -38.87 -28.13 -11.37
N GLY A 142 -38.52 -26.86 -11.13
CA GLY A 142 -38.51 -25.83 -12.17
C GLY A 142 -37.24 -25.80 -13.03
N PHE A 143 -36.11 -26.29 -12.53
CA PHE A 143 -34.83 -26.30 -13.24
C PHE A 143 -34.09 -27.62 -13.00
N ASP A 144 -34.03 -28.47 -14.03
CA ASP A 144 -33.38 -29.79 -13.94
C ASP A 144 -31.86 -29.75 -14.15
N VAL A 145 -31.34 -28.64 -14.69
CA VAL A 145 -29.97 -28.58 -15.22
C VAL A 145 -28.92 -28.27 -14.14
N HIS A 146 -29.29 -27.56 -13.06
CA HIS A 146 -28.35 -27.16 -12.00
C HIS A 146 -29.02 -27.28 -10.63
N ARG A 147 -28.85 -28.42 -9.95
CA ARG A 147 -29.30 -28.62 -8.57
C ARG A 147 -28.09 -28.85 -7.66
N PHE A 148 -28.24 -28.51 -6.39
CA PHE A 148 -27.23 -28.88 -5.41
C PHE A 148 -27.13 -30.40 -5.30
N SER A 149 -25.91 -30.90 -5.44
CA SER A 149 -25.60 -32.33 -5.39
C SER A 149 -25.71 -32.91 -3.97
N GLY A 150 -25.61 -32.06 -2.95
CA GLY A 150 -25.69 -32.43 -1.54
C GLY A 150 -25.74 -31.21 -0.61
N SER A 151 -25.76 -31.48 0.70
CA SER A 151 -25.82 -30.44 1.73
C SER A 151 -24.59 -29.53 1.70
N ASP A 152 -23.39 -30.08 1.48
CA ASP A 152 -22.14 -29.33 1.46
C ASP A 152 -22.08 -28.31 0.31
N ASP A 153 -22.52 -28.75 -0.88
CA ASP A 153 -22.66 -27.92 -2.08
C ASP A 153 -23.68 -26.79 -1.84
N ALA A 154 -24.80 -27.10 -1.18
CA ALA A 154 -25.77 -26.08 -0.78
C ALA A 154 -25.19 -25.09 0.24
N HIS A 155 -24.40 -25.54 1.23
CA HIS A 155 -23.73 -24.62 2.15
C HIS A 155 -22.69 -23.74 1.44
N GLU A 156 -21.97 -24.26 0.46
CA GLU A 156 -21.05 -23.48 -0.37
C GLU A 156 -21.80 -22.42 -1.19
N GLY A 157 -22.92 -22.79 -1.81
CA GLY A 157 -23.82 -21.86 -2.48
C GLY A 157 -24.33 -20.77 -1.53
N ALA A 158 -24.77 -21.14 -0.32
CA ALA A 158 -25.24 -20.19 0.68
C ALA A 158 -24.14 -19.21 1.12
N ARG A 159 -22.91 -19.69 1.34
CA ARG A 159 -21.78 -18.81 1.64
C ARG A 159 -21.50 -17.84 0.50
N SER A 160 -21.55 -18.30 -0.75
CA SER A 160 -21.33 -17.47 -1.93
C SER A 160 -22.37 -16.36 -2.06
N VAL A 161 -23.66 -16.68 -1.86
CA VAL A 161 -24.74 -15.68 -1.82
C VAL A 161 -24.54 -14.69 -0.66
N ALA A 162 -24.13 -15.17 0.52
CA ALA A 162 -23.86 -14.31 1.67
C ALA A 162 -22.72 -13.32 1.41
N LEU A 163 -21.68 -13.72 0.66
CA LEU A 163 -20.59 -12.82 0.26
C LEU A 163 -21.10 -11.71 -0.67
N LEU A 164 -21.96 -12.04 -1.65
CA LEU A 164 -22.59 -11.05 -2.53
C LEU A 164 -23.45 -10.06 -1.75
N GLU A 165 -24.30 -10.56 -0.85
CA GLU A 165 -25.14 -9.75 0.04
C GLU A 165 -24.29 -8.83 0.95
N CYS A 166 -23.16 -9.33 1.45
CA CYS A 166 -22.23 -8.57 2.29
C CYS A 166 -21.52 -7.46 1.51
N ALA A 167 -21.27 -7.64 0.21
CA ALA A 167 -20.61 -6.65 -0.63
C ALA A 167 -21.48 -5.40 -0.86
N LEU A 168 -22.80 -5.50 -0.72
CA LEU A 168 -23.69 -4.34 -0.81
C LEU A 168 -23.44 -3.34 0.33
N PRO A 169 -23.37 -2.02 0.07
CA PRO A 169 -23.28 -1.00 1.10
C PRO A 169 -24.50 -1.05 2.04
N ARG A 170 -24.29 -0.89 3.35
CA ARG A 170 -25.35 -1.00 4.38
C ARG A 170 -26.61 -0.18 4.06
N ARG A 171 -26.46 1.03 3.51
CA ARG A 171 -27.58 1.93 3.17
C ARG A 171 -28.44 1.45 1.99
N GLN A 172 -27.90 0.57 1.16
CA GLN A 172 -28.53 0.07 -0.07
C GLN A 172 -29.01 -1.38 0.06
N ARG A 173 -28.81 -2.00 1.24
CA ARG A 173 -29.28 -3.36 1.48
C ARG A 173 -30.81 -3.36 1.62
N PRO A 174 -31.49 -4.36 1.04
CA PRO A 174 -32.94 -4.50 1.14
C PRO A 174 -33.40 -5.06 2.50
N PHE A 175 -32.47 -5.36 3.41
CA PHE A 175 -32.73 -5.89 4.74
C PHE A 175 -31.82 -5.22 5.78
N ALA A 176 -32.34 -5.06 7.00
CA ALA A 176 -31.64 -4.41 8.09
C ALA A 176 -30.54 -5.30 8.71
N ASP A 177 -30.80 -6.61 8.83
CA ASP A 177 -29.85 -7.57 9.37
C ASP A 177 -29.56 -8.69 8.36
N ILE A 178 -28.29 -8.79 7.96
CA ILE A 178 -27.80 -9.82 7.04
C ILE A 178 -27.76 -11.20 7.71
N LYS A 179 -27.62 -11.25 9.04
CA LYS A 179 -27.58 -12.52 9.77
C LYS A 179 -28.89 -13.27 9.59
N THR A 180 -30.02 -12.58 9.56
CA THR A 180 -31.33 -13.19 9.31
C THR A 180 -31.39 -13.93 7.97
N GLN A 181 -30.80 -13.35 6.92
CA GLN A 181 -30.76 -13.99 5.60
C GLN A 181 -29.85 -15.22 5.58
N ILE A 182 -28.68 -15.12 6.21
CA ILE A 182 -27.73 -16.23 6.33
C ILE A 182 -28.36 -17.38 7.14
N CYS A 183 -28.87 -17.10 8.34
CA CYS A 183 -29.53 -18.09 9.18
C CYS A 183 -30.76 -18.70 8.51
N GLY A 184 -31.51 -17.91 7.74
CA GLY A 184 -32.63 -18.40 6.95
C GLY A 184 -32.21 -19.43 5.91
N ARG A 185 -31.12 -19.18 5.17
CA ARG A 185 -30.57 -20.12 4.18
C ARG A 185 -29.98 -21.38 4.83
N GLU A 186 -29.26 -21.24 5.94
CA GLU A 186 -28.74 -22.37 6.72
C GLU A 186 -29.87 -23.26 7.25
N LYS A 187 -30.91 -22.65 7.81
CA LYS A 187 -32.11 -23.37 8.26
C LYS A 187 -32.79 -24.09 7.10
N LEU A 188 -32.92 -23.42 5.94
CA LEU A 188 -33.49 -24.03 4.74
C LEU A 188 -32.73 -25.31 4.39
N ILE A 189 -31.40 -25.26 4.27
CA ILE A 189 -30.56 -26.43 3.97
C ILE A 189 -30.79 -27.56 4.99
N ALA A 190 -30.74 -27.23 6.28
CA ALA A 190 -30.93 -28.19 7.36
C ALA A 190 -32.31 -28.86 7.29
N ASP A 191 -33.38 -28.07 7.16
CA ASP A 191 -34.76 -28.56 7.06
C ASP A 191 -34.92 -29.49 5.85
N TRP A 192 -34.23 -29.23 4.72
CA TRP A 192 -34.34 -30.05 3.51
C TRP A 192 -33.61 -31.39 3.59
N TRP A 193 -32.37 -31.41 4.07
CA TRP A 193 -31.57 -32.64 4.08
C TRP A 193 -31.81 -33.51 5.32
N MET A 194 -32.16 -32.93 6.47
CA MET A 194 -32.47 -33.70 7.69
C MET A 194 -33.82 -34.40 7.59
N VAL A 195 -34.85 -33.74 7.06
CA VAL A 195 -36.18 -34.35 6.86
C VAL A 195 -36.15 -35.40 5.73
N GLY A 196 -35.24 -35.24 4.76
CA GLY A 196 -35.02 -36.20 3.68
C GLY A 196 -34.35 -37.51 4.15
N ALA A 197 -33.51 -37.47 5.19
CA ALA A 197 -32.87 -38.65 5.77
C ALA A 197 -33.86 -39.49 6.59
N GLU A 198 -34.74 -38.84 7.38
CA GLU A 198 -35.79 -39.52 8.15
C GLU A 198 -36.86 -40.16 7.26
N ARG A 199 -37.21 -39.54 6.11
CA ARG A 199 -38.16 -40.13 5.13
C ARG A 199 -37.61 -41.29 4.30
N ARG A 200 -36.28 -41.49 4.23
CA ARG A 200 -35.68 -42.64 3.52
C ARG A 200 -35.54 -43.88 4.42
N LEU A 201 -35.72 -43.72 5.73
CA LEU A 201 -35.65 -44.78 6.72
C LEU A 201 -37.04 -45.27 7.20
N ALA A 202 -38.12 -44.73 6.63
CA ALA A 202 -39.51 -45.13 6.84
C ALA A 202 -40.11 -45.66 5.53
#